data_AF-A0A2M7EYM0-F1
#
_entry.id   AF-A0A2M7EYM0-F1
#
_cell.length_a   1.000
_cell.length_b   1.000
_cell.length_c   1.000
_cell.angle_alpha   90.00
_cell.angle_beta   90.00
_cell.angle_gamma   90.00
#
_symmetry.space_group_name_H-M   'P 1'
#
loop_
_entity.id
_entity.type
_entity.pdbx_description
1 polymer ?
#
loop_
_entity_poly.entity_id
_entity_poly.type
_entity_poly.pdbx_seq_one_letter_code
_entity_poly.pdbx_strand_id
1 'polypeptide(L)' 'MIQSVNSREIRSNFRAYLDHVLTTGDRVLIYRHGKEVAALVCREDLNALEAATGRNERLMEHRHREAMERIRVMKGEMR' A
#
# COMPACT_ATOMS: atom_id res chain seq x y z
N MET A 1 1.38 -7.64 14.18
CA MET A 1 2.80 -7.31 14.42
C MET A 1 3.55 -7.35 13.09
N ILE A 2 4.70 -6.69 12.94
CA ILE A 2 5.52 -6.79 11.71
C ILE A 2 6.80 -7.56 12.06
N GLN A 3 7.05 -8.66 11.34
CA GLN A 3 8.28 -9.43 11.44
C GLN A 3 9.18 -9.14 10.24
N SER A 4 10.47 -9.00 10.47
CA SER A 4 11.46 -8.75 9.40
C SER A 4 12.24 -10.02 9.09
N VAL A 5 12.36 -10.37 7.81
CA VAL A 5 13.04 -11.59 7.37
C VAL A 5 13.92 -11.36 6.14
N ASN A 6 15.04 -12.07 6.05
CA ASN A 6 15.86 -12.06 4.85
C ASN A 6 15.22 -12.85 3.70
N SER A 7 15.36 -12.38 2.46
CA SER A 7 14.83 -13.05 1.27
C SER A 7 15.30 -14.50 1.11
N ARG A 8 16.49 -14.84 1.60
CA ARG A 8 17.01 -16.22 1.57
C ARG A 8 16.27 -17.13 2.54
N GLU A 9 15.97 -16.62 3.73
CA GLU A 9 15.32 -17.37 4.81
C GLU A 9 13.84 -17.63 4.49
N ILE A 10 13.12 -16.59 4.03
CA ILE A 10 11.73 -16.76 3.62
C ILE A 10 11.59 -17.73 2.45
N ARG A 11 12.53 -17.74 1.50
CA ARG A 11 12.52 -18.69 0.37
C ARG A 11 12.64 -20.14 0.86
N SER A 12 13.47 -20.40 1.87
CA SER A 12 13.65 -21.75 2.42
C SER A 12 12.46 -22.21 3.26
N ASN A 13 11.73 -21.27 3.88
CA ASN A 13 10.66 -21.56 4.84
C ASN A 13 9.31 -21.00 4.41
N PHE A 14 9.08 -20.84 3.10
CA PHE A 14 7.98 -20.03 2.59
C PHE A 14 6.61 -20.45 3.12
N ARG A 15 6.35 -21.76 3.21
CA ARG A 15 5.11 -22.30 3.75
C ARG A 15 4.88 -21.89 5.21
N ALA A 16 5.90 -21.95 6.06
CA ALA A 16 5.75 -21.59 7.47
C ALA A 16 5.37 -20.11 7.64
N TYR A 17 5.93 -19.23 6.81
CA TYR A 17 5.55 -17.81 6.81
C TYR A 17 4.15 -17.58 6.26
N LEU A 18 3.71 -18.33 5.23
CA LEU A 18 2.33 -18.29 4.76
C LEU A 18 1.35 -18.72 5.85
N ASP A 19 1.60 -19.86 6.50
CA ASP A 19 0.76 -20.39 7.57
C ASP A 19 0.71 -19.42 8.76
N HIS A 20 1.84 -18.81 9.11
CA HIS A 20 1.91 -17.79 10.15
C HIS A 20 1.05 -16.57 9.82
N VAL A 21 1.27 -15.94 8.66
CA VAL A 21 0.51 -14.75 8.22
C VAL A 21 -0.98 -15.04 8.14
N LEU A 22 -1.36 -16.25 7.69
CA LEU A 22 -2.75 -16.68 7.63
C LEU A 22 -3.38 -16.85 9.03
N THR A 23 -2.62 -17.42 9.98
CA THR A 23 -3.15 -17.79 11.30
C THR A 23 -3.16 -16.61 12.28
N THR A 24 -2.13 -15.75 12.24
CA THR A 24 -1.97 -14.67 13.22
C THR A 24 -2.42 -13.30 12.70
N GLY A 25 -2.52 -13.12 11.38
CA GLY A 25 -2.71 -11.81 10.77
C GLY A 25 -1.47 -10.91 10.89
N ASP A 26 -0.32 -11.45 11.31
CA ASP A 26 0.93 -10.71 11.28
C ASP A 26 1.40 -10.47 9.85
N ARG A 27 2.27 -9.47 9.68
CA ARG A 27 2.82 -9.07 8.38
C ARG A 27 4.31 -9.33 8.39
N VAL A 28 4.84 -9.76 7.25
CA VAL A 28 6.26 -10.06 7.11
C VAL A 28 6.89 -9.09 6.13
N LEU A 29 7.92 -8.38 6.56
CA LEU A 29 8.71 -7.45 5.76
C LEU A 29 9.99 -8.16 5.29
N ILE A 30 10.16 -8.22 3.98
CA ILE A 30 11.21 -9.00 3.33
C ILE A 30 12.35 -8.06 2.94
N TYR A 31 13.56 -8.40 3.41
CA TYR A 31 14.78 -7.65 3.13
C TYR A 31 15.70 -8.43 2.20
N ARG A 32 16.35 -7.70 1.29
CA ARG A 32 17.43 -8.22 0.44
C ARG A 32 18.56 -7.21 0.39
N HIS A 33 19.79 -7.65 0.67
CA HIS A 33 20.97 -6.78 0.73
C HIS A 33 20.77 -5.54 1.63
N GLY A 34 20.14 -5.72 2.79
CA GLY A 34 19.89 -4.64 3.76
C GLY A 34 18.77 -3.66 3.37
N LYS A 35 18.06 -3.90 2.26
CA LYS A 35 16.94 -3.06 1.81
C LYS A 35 15.63 -3.80 1.88
N GLU A 36 14.57 -3.11 2.27
CA GLU A 36 13.19 -3.59 2.18
C GLU A 36 12.80 -3.71 0.72
N VAL A 37 12.30 -4.88 0.32
CA VAL A 37 11.98 -5.17 -1.09
C VAL A 37 10.57 -5.65 -1.32
N ALA A 38 9.92 -6.25 -0.33
CA ALA A 38 8.56 -6.76 -0.44
C ALA A 38 7.94 -6.96 0.95
N ALA A 39 6.62 -7.12 0.99
CA ALA A 39 5.90 -7.55 2.18
C ALA A 39 4.97 -8.73 1.84
N LEU A 40 4.82 -9.64 2.80
CA LEU A 40 3.80 -10.69 2.78
C LEU A 40 2.74 -10.34 3.81
N VAL A 41 1.49 -10.30 3.37
CA VAL A 41 0.31 -9.97 4.17
C VAL A 41 -0.80 -10.97 3.87
N CYS A 42 -1.77 -11.09 4.78
CA CYS A 42 -2.95 -11.90 4.54
C CYS A 42 -3.83 -11.28 3.43
N ARG A 43 -4.78 -12.06 2.91
CA ARG A 43 -5.62 -11.62 1.80
C ARG A 43 -6.51 -10.43 2.19
N GLU A 44 -6.98 -10.42 3.43
CA GLU A 44 -7.84 -9.38 4.01
C GLU A 44 -7.09 -8.04 4.08
N ASP A 45 -5.85 -8.05 4.57
CA ASP A 45 -5.00 -6.86 4.64
C ASP A 45 -4.67 -6.33 3.24
N LEU A 46 -4.40 -7.23 2.27
CA LEU A 46 -4.19 -6.83 0.89
C LEU A 46 -5.42 -6.11 0.32
N ASN A 47 -6.62 -6.66 0.52
CA ASN A 47 -7.87 -6.03 0.07
C ASN A 47 -8.07 -4.65 0.72
N ALA A 48 -7.77 -4.53 2.01
CA ALA A 48 -7.89 -3.27 2.74
C ALA A 48 -6.92 -2.21 2.19
N LEU A 49 -5.68 -2.61 1.87
CA LEU A 49 -4.68 -1.75 1.25
C LEU A 49 -5.11 -1.29 -0.15
N GLU A 50 -5.58 -2.20 -1.01
CA GLU A 50 -6.08 -1.87 -2.35
C GLU A 50 -7.27 -0.90 -2.28
N ALA A 51 -8.23 -1.16 -1.37
CA ALA A 51 -9.38 -0.29 -1.17
C ALA A 51 -8.98 1.09 -0.62
N ALA A 52 -7.97 1.17 0.25
CA ALA A 52 -7.45 2.45 0.75
C ALA A 52 -6.76 3.25 -0.37
N THR A 53 -5.90 2.61 -1.17
CA THR A 53 -5.18 3.23 -2.28
C THR A 53 -6.15 3.77 -3.33
N GLY A 54 -7.12 2.96 -3.77
CA GLY A 54 -8.10 3.38 -4.78
C GLY A 54 -9.03 4.50 -4.30
N ARG A 55 -9.35 4.56 -2.99
CA ARG A 55 -10.08 5.70 -2.41
C ARG A 55 -9.23 6.98 -2.43
N ASN A 56 -7.94 6.86 -2.17
CA ASN A 56 -7.04 8.00 -2.11
C ASN A 56 -6.81 8.60 -3.50
N GLU A 57 -6.61 7.78 -4.53
CA GLU A 57 -6.49 8.25 -5.92
C GLU A 57 -7.73 9.03 -6.37
N ARG A 58 -8.93 8.48 -6.14
CA ARG A 58 -10.19 9.15 -6.48
C ARG A 58 -10.38 10.48 -5.73
N LEU A 59 -9.99 10.52 -4.47
CA LEU A 59 -10.06 11.74 -3.66
C LEU A 59 -9.10 12.82 -4.19
N MET A 60 -7.88 12.44 -4.57
CA MET A 60 -6.89 13.35 -5.14
C MET A 60 -7.34 13.89 -6.50
N GLU A 61 -7.91 13.05 -7.36
CA GLU A 61 -8.49 13.47 -8.64
C GLU A 61 -9.66 14.43 -8.47
N HIS A 62 -10.54 14.19 -7.48
CA HIS A 62 -11.66 15.08 -7.18
C HIS A 62 -11.15 16.46 -6.74
N ARG A 63 -10.20 16.50 -5.80
CA ARG A 63 -9.58 17.75 -5.32
C ARG A 63 -8.88 18.50 -6.45
N HIS A 64 -8.19 17.79 -7.34
CA HIS A 64 -7.53 18.39 -8.48
C HIS A 64 -8.53 19.05 -9.45
N ARG A 65 -9.67 18.38 -9.71
CA ARG A 65 -10.76 18.95 -10.53
C ARG A 65 -11.35 20.20 -9.90
N GLU A 66 -11.69 20.18 -8.61
CA GLU A 66 -12.23 21.35 -7.91
C GLU A 66 -11.25 22.53 -7.89
N ALA A 67 -9.95 22.26 -7.71
CA ALA A 67 -8.92 23.30 -7.75
C ALA A 67 -8.82 23.94 -9.15
N MET A 68 -8.85 23.13 -10.21
CA MET A 68 -8.80 23.62 -11.59
C MET A 68 -10.04 24.44 -11.96
N GLU A 69 -11.22 24.03 -11.49
CA GLU A 69 -12.46 24.77 -11.69
C GLU A 69 -12.42 26.14 -11.00
N ARG A 70 -11.96 26.20 -9.74
CA ARG A 70 -11.76 27.47 -9.01
C ARG A 70 -10.79 28.40 -9.73
N ILE A 71 -9.65 27.87 -10.21
CA ILE A 71 -8.68 28.67 -10.97
C ILE A 71 -9.31 29.21 -12.27
N ARG A 72 -10.13 28.41 -12.94
CA ARG A 72 -10.82 28.82 -14.18
C ARG A 72 -11.81 29.96 -13.93
N VAL A 73 -12.58 29.88 -12.84
CA VAL A 73 -13.51 30.95 -12.43
C VAL A 73 -12.75 32.23 -12.12
N MET A 74 -11.72 32.18 -11.27
CA MET A 74 -10.91 33.37 -10.93
C MET A 74 -10.28 34.02 -12.17
N LYS A 75 -9.76 33.22 -13.12
CA LYS A 75 -9.20 33.75 -14.37
C LYS A 75 -10.25 34.33 -15.32
N GLY A 76 -11.50 33.88 -15.23
CA GLY A 76 -12.62 34.42 -16.01
C GLY A 76 -13.14 35.75 -15.46
N GLU A 77 -13.10 35.94 -14.14
CA GLU A 77 -13.54 37.18 -13.47
C GLU A 77 -12.52 38.32 -13.54
N MET A 78 -11.25 38.01 -13.85
CA MET A 78 -10.18 39.02 -14.01
C MET A 78 -10.09 39.61 -15.43
N ARG A 79 -11.08 39.39 -16.30
CA ARG A 79 -11.06 39.81 -17.71
C ARG A 79 -12.11 40.87 -18.03
#